data_AF-A0A524N326-F1
#
_entry.id   AF-A0A524N326-F1
#
_cell.length_a   1.000
_cell.length_b   1.000
_cell.length_c   1.000
_cell.angle_alpha   90.00
_cell.angle_beta   90.00
_cell.angle_gamma   90.00
#
_symmetry.space_group_name_H-M   'P 1'
#
loop_
_entity.id
_entity.type
_entity.pdbx_description
1 polymer ?
#
loop_
_entity_poly.entity_id
_entity_poly.type
_entity_poly.pdbx_seq_one_letter_code
_entity_poly.pdbx_strand_id
1 'polypeptide(L)'
;MPPRRRQGRLRHRLSSAIGMAASFNDKLMLRVATAISDEARAKYHQAVKQNNHGIYFGHKLTDSIPAAAALAVKNGCDLNCGCTYQHLGTAVEQGLITEKEIDVALKRLLTARFKLGMFDPDDKVPYAKIKPEVVA
;
A
#
# COMPACT_ATOMS: atom_id res chain seq x y z
N MET A 1 -38.26 -30.19 -12.90
CA MET A 1 -37.41 -30.40 -11.70
C MET A 1 -36.12 -29.60 -11.86
N PRO A 2 -35.84 -28.58 -11.03
CA PRO A 2 -34.61 -27.80 -11.16
C PRO A 2 -33.43 -28.49 -10.45
N PRO A 3 -32.18 -28.29 -10.90
CA PRO A 3 -31.01 -28.88 -10.25
C PRO A 3 -30.61 -28.08 -9.01
N ARG A 4 -30.36 -28.78 -7.89
CA ARG A 4 -29.75 -28.23 -6.68
C ARG A 4 -28.29 -27.85 -6.97
N ARG A 5 -27.96 -26.55 -6.96
CA ARG A 5 -26.57 -26.06 -6.89
C ARG A 5 -26.32 -25.34 -5.56
N ARG A 6 -25.54 -26.03 -4.72
CA ARG A 6 -24.67 -25.59 -3.61
C ARG A 6 -24.90 -24.18 -3.06
N GLN A 7 -25.56 -24.11 -1.90
CA GLN A 7 -25.28 -23.07 -0.91
C GLN A 7 -23.80 -23.15 -0.50
N GLY A 8 -23.10 -22.02 -0.49
CA GLY A 8 -21.73 -21.99 0.02
C GLY A 8 -21.05 -20.64 -0.11
N ARG A 9 -21.10 -19.88 1.00
CA ARG A 9 -20.25 -18.72 1.34
C ARG A 9 -20.43 -17.45 0.52
N LEU A 10 -21.17 -16.48 1.08
CA LEU A 10 -20.85 -15.04 1.00
C LEU A 10 -21.77 -14.21 1.92
N ARG A 11 -21.88 -14.56 3.21
CA ARG A 11 -22.50 -13.68 4.23
C ARG A 11 -21.93 -14.00 5.61
N HIS A 12 -20.71 -13.58 5.94
CA HIS A 12 -20.28 -13.60 7.36
C HIS A 12 -19.06 -12.72 7.67
N ARG A 13 -19.05 -11.44 7.28
CA ARG A 13 -18.09 -10.46 7.84
C ARG A 13 -18.70 -9.09 8.12
N LEU A 14 -19.98 -9.05 8.52
CA LEU A 14 -20.62 -7.82 9.00
C LEU A 14 -21.30 -7.96 10.39
N SER A 15 -21.14 -9.08 11.10
CA SER A 15 -21.83 -9.32 12.38
C SER A 15 -21.00 -9.12 13.65
N SER A 16 -19.72 -8.76 13.57
CA SER A 16 -18.87 -8.70 14.77
C SER A 16 -19.18 -7.49 15.67
N ALA A 17 -19.33 -6.30 15.08
CA ALA A 17 -19.62 -5.08 15.84
C ALA A 17 -21.06 -5.04 16.39
N ILE A 18 -22.04 -5.52 15.60
CA ILE A 18 -23.46 -5.51 15.98
C ILE A 18 -23.73 -6.49 17.13
N GLY A 19 -23.13 -7.69 17.09
CA GLY A 19 -23.28 -8.67 18.18
C GLY A 19 -22.62 -8.25 19.50
N MET A 20 -21.54 -7.47 19.40
CA MET A 20 -20.88 -6.86 20.56
C MET A 20 -21.74 -5.74 21.18
N ALA A 21 -22.29 -4.84 20.36
CA ALA A 21 -23.19 -3.77 20.84
C ALA A 21 -24.48 -4.31 21.50
N ALA A 22 -25.00 -5.45 21.04
CA ALA A 22 -26.20 -6.09 21.59
C ALA A 22 -26.03 -6.68 23.00
N SER A 23 -24.79 -6.76 23.52
CA SER A 23 -24.53 -7.33 24.85
C SER A 23 -24.80 -6.37 26.01
N PHE A 24 -25.00 -5.07 25.75
CA PHE A 24 -25.23 -4.00 26.75
C PHE A 24 -24.29 -4.09 27.97
N ASN A 25 -23.06 -4.58 27.77
CA ASN A 25 -22.08 -4.81 28.83
C ASN A 25 -20.82 -4.00 28.55
N ASP A 26 -20.81 -2.78 29.04
CA ASP A 26 -19.73 -1.81 28.78
C ASP A 26 -18.36 -2.32 29.25
N LYS A 27 -18.32 -3.08 30.36
CA LYS A 27 -17.07 -3.68 30.88
C LYS A 27 -16.54 -4.76 29.94
N LEU A 28 -17.42 -5.59 29.39
CA LEU A 28 -17.02 -6.61 28.41
C LEU A 28 -16.57 -5.95 27.10
N MET A 29 -17.32 -4.95 26.62
CA MET A 29 -16.97 -4.18 25.43
C MET A 29 -15.61 -3.50 25.55
N LEU A 30 -15.33 -2.88 26.69
CA LEU A 30 -14.04 -2.26 26.96
C LEU A 30 -12.93 -3.31 26.98
N ARG A 31 -13.14 -4.47 27.61
CA ARG A 31 -12.14 -5.57 27.62
C ARG A 31 -11.84 -6.08 26.23
N VAL A 32 -12.86 -6.27 25.39
CA VAL A 32 -12.68 -6.73 24.01
C VAL A 32 -11.96 -5.67 23.17
N ALA A 33 -12.36 -4.40 23.28
CA ALA A 33 -11.69 -3.29 22.59
C ALA A 33 -10.22 -3.15 23.02
N THR A 34 -9.91 -3.29 24.31
CA THR A 34 -8.54 -3.31 24.84
C THR A 34 -7.75 -4.47 24.26
N ALA A 35 -8.31 -5.69 24.26
CA ALA A 35 -7.63 -6.86 23.70
C ALA A 35 -7.33 -6.70 22.20
N ILE A 36 -8.28 -6.18 21.41
CA ILE A 36 -8.07 -5.88 19.98
C ILE A 36 -6.97 -4.82 19.81
N SER A 37 -6.98 -3.78 20.65
CA SER A 37 -5.98 -2.71 20.62
C SER A 37 -4.58 -3.23 20.98
N ASP A 38 -4.49 -4.14 21.95
CA ASP A 38 -3.24 -4.78 22.36
C ASP A 38 -2.68 -5.67 21.24
N GLU A 39 -3.54 -6.43 20.57
CA GLU A 39 -3.16 -7.24 19.41
C GLU A 39 -2.65 -6.35 18.26
N ALA A 40 -3.31 -5.22 17.99
CA ALA A 40 -2.87 -4.26 16.98
C ALA A 40 -1.49 -3.66 17.31
N ARG A 41 -1.28 -3.23 18.56
CA ARG A 41 0.03 -2.74 19.03
C ARG A 41 1.11 -3.82 18.99
N ALA A 42 0.79 -5.06 19.35
CA ALA A 42 1.72 -6.18 19.28
C ALA A 42 2.15 -6.47 17.84
N LYS A 43 1.21 -6.49 16.89
CA LYS A 43 1.47 -6.64 15.45
C LYS A 43 2.33 -5.50 14.91
N TYR A 44 2.05 -4.26 15.31
CA TYR A 44 2.86 -3.11 14.95
C TYR A 44 4.30 -3.26 15.47
N HIS A 45 4.48 -3.52 16.77
CA HIS A 45 5.81 -3.70 17.35
C HIS A 45 6.58 -4.87 16.75
N GLN A 46 5.90 -5.98 16.41
CA GLN A 46 6.53 -7.10 15.70
C GLN A 46 7.03 -6.68 14.31
N ALA A 47 6.25 -5.92 13.56
CA ALA A 47 6.65 -5.43 12.25
C ALA A 47 7.82 -4.43 12.35
N VAL A 48 7.80 -3.52 13.33
CA VAL A 48 8.92 -2.60 13.64
C VAL A 48 10.18 -3.38 14.01
N LYS A 49 10.09 -4.44 14.83
CA LYS A 49 11.24 -5.32 15.15
C LYS A 49 11.83 -6.01 13.91
N GLN A 50 11.02 -6.24 12.89
CA GLN A 50 11.43 -6.80 11.61
C GLN A 50 11.83 -5.70 10.60
N ASN A 51 11.93 -4.45 11.04
CA ASN A 51 12.18 -3.26 10.22
C ASN A 51 11.17 -3.11 9.05
N ASN A 52 9.95 -3.61 9.21
CA ASN A 52 8.93 -3.66 8.18
C ASN A 52 7.86 -2.60 8.45
N HIS A 53 8.03 -1.44 7.82
CA HIS A 53 7.12 -0.29 7.89
C HIS A 53 6.24 -0.17 6.62
N GLY A 54 6.07 -1.26 5.87
CA GLY A 54 5.29 -1.24 4.64
C GLY A 54 3.79 -1.01 4.88
N ILE A 55 3.10 -0.41 3.91
CA ILE A 55 1.65 -0.12 3.95
C ILE A 55 0.83 -1.38 4.26
N TYR A 56 1.18 -2.53 3.65
CA TYR A 56 0.49 -3.80 3.86
C TYR A 56 0.99 -4.57 5.09
N PHE A 57 2.28 -4.95 5.13
CA PHE A 57 2.78 -5.84 6.18
C PHE A 57 2.99 -5.15 7.54
N GLY A 58 3.41 -3.88 7.53
CA GLY A 58 3.68 -3.09 8.74
C GLY A 58 2.42 -2.41 9.26
N HIS A 59 1.95 -1.41 8.52
CA HIS A 59 0.83 -0.57 8.95
C HIS A 59 -0.56 -1.20 8.75
N LYS A 60 -0.67 -2.22 7.90
CA LYS A 60 -1.92 -2.96 7.62
C LYS A 60 -3.08 -2.05 7.19
N LEU A 61 -2.76 -1.03 6.40
CA LEU A 61 -3.74 -0.06 5.90
C LEU A 61 -4.57 -0.60 4.72
N THR A 62 -4.11 -1.67 4.08
CA THR A 62 -4.77 -2.27 2.93
C THR A 62 -4.90 -3.77 3.13
N ASP A 63 -5.89 -4.36 2.44
CA ASP A 63 -6.16 -5.81 2.53
C ASP A 63 -5.27 -6.66 1.62
N SER A 64 -4.48 -6.03 0.74
CA SER A 64 -3.58 -6.73 -0.19
C SER A 64 -2.39 -5.85 -0.62
N ILE A 65 -1.36 -6.49 -1.18
CA ILE A 65 -0.18 -5.82 -1.75
C ILE A 65 -0.57 -4.98 -2.99
N PRO A 66 -1.39 -5.45 -3.96
CA PRO A 66 -1.89 -4.61 -5.05
C PRO A 66 -2.63 -3.36 -4.54
N ALA A 67 -3.43 -3.49 -3.48
CA ALA A 67 -4.12 -2.35 -2.87
C ALA A 67 -3.13 -1.37 -2.20
N ALA A 68 -2.06 -1.87 -1.58
CA ALA A 68 -0.99 -1.02 -1.06
C ALA A 68 -0.27 -0.26 -2.17
N ALA A 69 0.04 -0.92 -3.29
CA ALA A 69 0.68 -0.30 -4.45
C ALA A 69 -0.21 0.81 -5.04
N ALA A 70 -1.50 0.51 -5.26
CA ALA A 70 -2.47 1.49 -5.72
C ALA A 70 -2.61 2.68 -4.76
N LEU A 71 -2.72 2.42 -3.45
CA LEU A 71 -2.82 3.46 -2.44
C LEU A 71 -1.59 4.37 -2.47
N ALA A 72 -0.39 3.82 -2.57
CA ALA A 72 0.84 4.60 -2.61
C ALA A 72 0.89 5.55 -3.83
N VAL A 73 0.61 5.04 -5.04
CA VAL A 73 0.61 5.88 -6.27
C VAL A 73 -0.45 6.98 -6.18
N LYS A 74 -1.67 6.65 -5.73
CA LYS A 74 -2.75 7.63 -5.58
C LYS A 74 -2.43 8.74 -4.57
N ASN A 75 -1.56 8.46 -3.61
CA ASN A 75 -1.05 9.43 -2.64
C ASN A 75 0.27 10.10 -3.08
N GLY A 76 0.64 10.00 -4.35
CA GLY A 76 1.77 10.74 -4.93
C GLY A 76 3.14 10.09 -4.77
N CYS A 77 3.21 8.83 -4.34
CA CYS A 77 4.46 8.08 -4.34
C CYS A 77 4.79 7.65 -5.78
N ASP A 78 5.64 8.39 -6.47
CA ASP A 78 5.91 8.13 -7.88
C ASP A 78 6.86 6.94 -8.10
N LEU A 79 7.74 6.63 -7.13
CA LEU A 79 8.74 5.55 -7.18
C LEU A 79 8.65 4.67 -5.92
N ASN A 80 8.79 3.35 -6.08
CA ASN A 80 8.92 2.41 -4.96
C ASN A 80 10.33 1.84 -4.83
N CYS A 81 10.98 2.09 -3.70
CA CYS A 81 12.20 1.39 -3.31
C CYS A 81 11.82 0.02 -2.73
N GLY A 82 11.60 -0.97 -3.60
CA GLY A 82 11.18 -2.32 -3.21
C GLY A 82 10.51 -3.08 -4.35
N CYS A 83 9.77 -4.12 -4.02
CA CYS A 83 9.05 -4.97 -4.98
C CYS A 83 7.54 -4.69 -5.06
N THR A 84 7.00 -3.77 -4.25
CA THR A 84 5.55 -3.55 -4.15
C THR A 84 4.93 -3.13 -5.48
N TYR A 85 5.62 -2.31 -6.28
CA TYR A 85 5.10 -1.83 -7.56
C TYR A 85 5.12 -2.87 -8.68
N GLN A 86 5.77 -4.04 -8.49
CA GLN A 86 5.64 -5.17 -9.42
C GLN A 86 4.19 -5.69 -9.50
N HIS A 87 3.36 -5.35 -8.51
CA HIS A 87 1.95 -5.71 -8.45
C HIS A 87 1.00 -4.66 -9.06
N LEU A 88 1.51 -3.58 -9.68
CA LEU A 88 0.65 -2.56 -10.29
C LEU A 88 -0.20 -3.11 -11.44
N GLY A 89 0.32 -4.05 -12.23
CA GLY A 89 -0.48 -4.72 -13.29
C GLY A 89 -1.71 -5.42 -12.70
N THR A 90 -1.51 -6.21 -11.63
CA THR A 90 -2.63 -6.83 -10.90
C THR A 90 -3.57 -5.79 -10.27
N ALA A 91 -3.05 -4.66 -9.80
CA ALA A 91 -3.88 -3.58 -9.25
C ALA A 91 -4.76 -2.94 -10.33
N VAL A 92 -4.27 -2.82 -11.57
CA VAL A 92 -5.06 -2.37 -12.74
C VAL A 92 -6.14 -3.41 -13.09
N GLU A 93 -5.77 -4.69 -13.18
CA GLU A 93 -6.72 -5.79 -13.44
C GLU A 93 -7.86 -5.83 -12.40
N GLN A 94 -7.57 -5.49 -11.15
CA GLN A 94 -8.53 -5.44 -10.04
C GLN A 94 -9.32 -4.12 -9.97
N GLY A 95 -9.03 -3.14 -10.85
CA GLY A 95 -9.67 -1.82 -10.83
C GLY A 95 -9.31 -0.96 -9.60
N LEU A 96 -8.23 -1.32 -8.89
CA LEU A 96 -7.75 -0.57 -7.70
C LEU A 96 -7.06 0.74 -8.09
N ILE A 97 -6.50 0.78 -9.30
CA ILE A 97 -5.86 1.94 -9.93
C ILE A 97 -6.04 1.86 -11.45
N THR A 98 -6.02 3.00 -12.13
CA THR A 98 -6.07 3.10 -13.58
C THR A 98 -4.67 3.35 -14.17
N GLU A 99 -4.43 2.94 -15.41
CA GLU A 99 -3.19 3.28 -16.13
C GLU A 99 -2.95 4.79 -16.18
N LYS A 100 -4.02 5.57 -16.33
CA LYS A 100 -3.96 7.05 -16.31
C LYS A 100 -3.42 7.61 -14.98
N GLU A 101 -3.74 6.99 -13.85
CA GLU A 101 -3.19 7.39 -12.55
C GLU A 101 -1.70 7.03 -12.44
N ILE A 102 -1.29 5.91 -13.02
CA ILE A 102 0.14 5.51 -13.11
C ILE A 102 0.91 6.45 -14.05
N ASP A 103 0.32 6.86 -15.17
CA ASP A 103 0.91 7.80 -16.13
C ASP A 103 1.28 9.13 -15.50
N VAL A 104 0.53 9.60 -14.50
CA VAL A 104 0.85 10.84 -13.78
C VAL A 104 2.20 10.71 -13.06
N ALA A 105 2.42 9.59 -12.36
CA ALA A 105 3.68 9.30 -11.69
C ALA A 105 4.84 9.15 -12.69
N LEU A 106 4.62 8.41 -13.77
CA LEU A 106 5.62 8.23 -14.83
C LEU A 106 6.01 9.56 -15.49
N LYS A 107 5.04 10.43 -15.80
CA LYS A 107 5.30 11.75 -16.37
C LYS A 107 6.15 12.60 -15.43
N ARG A 108 5.88 12.59 -14.12
CA ARG A 108 6.69 13.32 -13.12
C ARG A 108 8.12 12.81 -13.08
N LEU A 109 8.30 11.49 -12.98
CA LEU A 109 9.62 10.86 -12.96
C LEU A 109 10.42 11.15 -14.23
N LEU A 110 9.82 10.94 -15.40
CA LEU A 110 10.50 11.17 -16.67
C LEU A 110 10.81 12.66 -16.86
N THR A 111 9.89 13.56 -16.51
CA THR A 111 10.15 15.01 -16.55
C THR A 111 11.35 15.37 -15.69
N ALA A 112 11.47 14.81 -14.48
CA ALA A 112 12.64 15.02 -13.63
C ALA A 112 13.92 14.49 -14.30
N ARG A 113 13.90 13.29 -14.87
CA ARG A 113 15.06 12.71 -15.57
C ARG A 113 15.49 13.53 -16.79
N PHE A 114 14.54 14.04 -17.57
CA PHE A 114 14.82 14.95 -18.68
C PHE A 114 15.42 16.27 -18.20
N LYS A 115 14.86 16.88 -17.15
CA LYS A 115 15.41 18.12 -16.57
C LYS A 115 16.83 17.96 -16.01
N LEU A 116 17.17 16.76 -15.55
CA LEU A 116 18.51 16.41 -15.10
C LEU A 116 19.48 16.11 -16.26
N GLY A 117 19.01 16.12 -17.51
CA GLY A 117 19.83 15.85 -18.68
C GLY A 117 20.23 14.38 -18.84
N MET A 118 19.54 13.44 -18.17
CA MET A 118 19.91 12.01 -18.20
C MET A 118 19.80 11.35 -19.58
N PHE A 119 19.22 12.05 -20.56
CA PHE A 119 19.08 11.61 -21.95
C PHE A 119 19.83 12.52 -22.93
N ASP A 120 20.51 13.56 -22.43
CA ASP A 120 21.30 14.49 -23.23
C ASP A 120 22.78 14.05 -23.24
N PRO A 121 23.56 14.42 -24.27
CA PRO A 121 25.01 14.24 -24.26
C PRO A 121 25.70 14.93 -23.08
N ASP A 122 26.71 14.27 -22.47
CA ASP A 122 27.41 14.73 -21.27
C ASP A 122 27.97 16.16 -21.38
N ASP A 123 28.42 16.59 -22.57
CA ASP A 123 28.95 17.93 -22.81
C ASP A 123 27.90 19.03 -22.59
N LYS A 124 26.62 18.69 -22.74
CA LYS A 124 25.46 19.56 -22.55
C LYS A 124 24.86 19.49 -21.15
N VAL A 125 25.27 18.54 -20.31
CA VAL A 125 24.76 18.37 -18.94
C VAL A 125 25.70 19.03 -17.94
N PRO A 126 25.32 20.15 -17.28
CA PRO A 126 26.21 20.84 -16.35
C PRO A 126 26.68 19.96 -15.19
N TYR A 127 25.80 19.09 -14.71
CA TYR A 127 26.06 18.19 -13.59
C TYR A 127 27.02 17.05 -13.93
N ALA A 128 27.15 16.67 -15.21
CA ALA A 128 28.09 15.62 -15.65
C ALA A 128 29.56 16.06 -15.51
N LYS A 129 29.82 17.36 -15.35
CA LYS A 129 31.17 17.94 -15.21
C LYS A 129 31.62 18.04 -13.74
N ILE A 130 30.74 17.72 -12.79
CA ILE A 130 31.05 17.74 -11.36
C ILE A 130 31.97 16.56 -11.05
N LYS A 131 33.14 16.86 -10.47
CA LYS A 131 34.10 15.81 -10.11
C LYS A 131 33.69 15.11 -8.80
N PRO A 132 34.00 13.81 -8.62
CA PRO A 132 33.66 13.07 -7.42
C PRO A 132 34.16 13.71 -6.12
N GLU A 133 35.31 14.39 -6.15
CA GLU A 133 35.91 15.03 -4.96
C GLU A 133 35.07 16.19 -4.40
N VAL A 134 34.09 16.69 -5.16
CA VAL A 134 33.18 17.74 -4.70
C VAL A 134 32.05 17.18 -3.84
N VAL A 135 31.74 15.89 -3.98
CA VAL A 135 30.54 15.25 -3.39
C VAL A 135 30.90 14.20 -2.33
N ALA A 136 32.16 13.74 -2.29
CA ALA A 136 32.65 12.71 -1.38
C ALA A 136 33.35 13.28 -0.13
#